data_AF-A0A8C1UNJ3-F1
#
_entry.id   AF-A0A8C1UNJ3-F1
#
_cell.length_a   1.000
_cell.length_b   1.000
_cell.length_c   1.000
_cell.angle_alpha   90.00
_cell.angle_beta   90.00
_cell.angle_gamma   90.00
#
_symmetry.space_group_name_H-M   'P 1'
#
loop_
_entity.id
_entity.type
_entity.pdbx_description
1 polymer ?
#
loop_
_entity_poly.entity_id
_entity_poly.type
_entity_poly.pdbx_seq_one_letter_code
_entity_poly.pdbx_strand_id
1 'polypeptide(L)'
;MIFKCFWKSLLCSPRPHLFDLKYKLFLNRPDGQKKEMQADLIVGCDGTFSAVRKHFLRQSHFNYSQTYIPHGYMELTMPPKEEDFAVEPNYLHIWPRNTFMMIALPNLVRSCNNFLCCLLCYIV
;
A
#
# COMPACT_ATOMS: atom_id res chain seq x y z
N MET A 1 -3.61 -6.02 3.30
CA MET A 1 -4.59 -5.07 2.74
C MET A 1 -4.70 -5.33 1.24
N ILE A 2 -5.68 -6.10 0.79
CA ILE A 2 -5.83 -6.45 -0.64
C ILE A 2 -6.85 -5.47 -1.24
N PHE A 3 -6.38 -4.48 -1.98
CA PHE A 3 -7.25 -3.58 -2.72
C PHE A 3 -7.74 -4.28 -3.99
N LYS A 4 -8.95 -4.85 -3.96
CA LYS A 4 -9.75 -4.99 -5.20
C LYS A 4 -10.53 -3.69 -5.40
N CYS A 5 -9.86 -2.65 -5.88
CA CYS A 5 -10.56 -1.53 -6.51
C CYS A 5 -10.90 -1.94 -7.94
N PHE A 6 -12.09 -2.49 -8.14
CA PHE A 6 -12.62 -2.80 -9.47
C PHE A 6 -12.90 -1.47 -10.20
N TRP A 7 -12.00 -1.08 -11.10
CA TRP A 7 -12.18 0.05 -12.02
C TRP A 7 -13.14 -0.36 -13.15
N LYS A 8 -14.44 -0.49 -12.85
CA LYS A 8 -15.42 -0.85 -13.89
C LYS A 8 -16.74 -0.10 -13.77
N SER A 9 -16.68 1.24 -13.82
CA SER A 9 -17.91 2.05 -13.99
C SER A 9 -17.74 3.36 -14.76
N LEU A 10 -16.63 3.59 -15.48
CA LEU A 10 -16.39 4.88 -16.16
C LEU A 10 -16.46 4.85 -17.70
N LEU A 11 -16.88 3.74 -18.32
CA LEU A 11 -16.91 3.60 -19.78
C LEU A 11 -18.29 3.59 -20.45
N CYS A 12 -19.39 3.88 -19.73
CA CYS A 12 -20.73 3.86 -20.34
C CYS A 12 -21.56 5.10 -19.97
N SER A 13 -21.26 6.24 -20.60
CA SER A 13 -22.30 7.25 -20.88
C SER A 13 -21.86 8.12 -22.06
N PRO A 14 -22.58 8.11 -23.20
CA PRO A 14 -22.32 9.00 -24.32
C PRO A 14 -23.15 10.28 -24.12
N ARG A 15 -22.63 11.24 -23.37
CA ARG A 15 -23.11 12.62 -23.46
C ARG A 15 -21.92 13.59 -23.40
N PRO A 16 -21.66 14.36 -24.46
CA PRO A 16 -20.63 15.39 -24.45
C PRO A 16 -21.19 16.62 -23.73
N HIS A 17 -21.35 16.51 -22.41
CA HIS A 17 -21.34 17.70 -21.58
C HIS A 17 -19.88 17.89 -21.23
N LEU A 18 -19.23 18.83 -21.93
CA LEU A 18 -17.89 19.32 -21.62
C LEU A 18 -17.96 19.90 -20.19
N PHE A 19 -17.84 19.03 -19.20
CA PHE A 19 -17.51 19.45 -17.85
C PHE A 19 -16.03 19.80 -17.90
N ASP A 20 -15.74 21.09 -18.10
CA ASP A 20 -14.41 21.67 -17.90
C ASP A 20 -14.08 21.59 -16.39
N LEU A 21 -13.92 20.36 -15.89
CA LEU A 21 -13.51 20.07 -14.53
C LEU A 21 -12.00 20.27 -14.49
N LYS A 22 -11.57 21.54 -14.54
CA LYS A 22 -10.23 21.93 -14.12
C LYS A 22 -10.13 21.64 -12.64
N TYR A 23 -9.65 20.45 -12.31
CA TYR A 23 -9.47 20.06 -10.93
C TYR A 23 -8.35 20.92 -10.34
N LYS A 24 -8.70 21.69 -9.32
CA LYS A 24 -7.75 22.50 -8.56
C LYS A 24 -7.13 21.65 -7.45
N LEU A 25 -5.80 21.51 -7.50
CA LEU A 25 -5.01 20.84 -6.49
C LEU A 25 -4.31 21.85 -5.60
N PHE A 26 -4.37 21.61 -4.30
CA PHE A 26 -3.55 22.32 -3.32
C PHE A 26 -2.47 21.38 -2.81
N LEU A 27 -1.23 21.64 -3.21
CA LEU A 27 -0.07 20.89 -2.76
C LEU A 27 0.55 21.60 -1.56
N ASN A 28 0.63 20.90 -0.43
CA ASN A 28 1.39 21.36 0.72
C ASN A 28 2.83 20.86 0.56
N ARG A 29 3.78 21.79 0.47
CA ARG A 29 5.21 21.45 0.50
C ARG A 29 5.66 21.22 1.94
N PRO A 30 6.75 20.44 2.16
CA PRO A 30 7.36 20.28 3.49
C PRO A 30 7.73 21.62 4.15
N ASP A 31 8.04 22.62 3.33
CA ASP A 31 8.39 23.98 3.71
C ASP A 31 7.17 24.85 4.13
N GLY A 32 6.00 24.24 4.33
CA GLY A 32 4.75 24.92 4.70
C GLY A 32 4.08 25.73 3.57
N GLN A 33 4.76 25.93 2.45
CA GLN A 33 4.22 26.63 1.29
C GLN A 33 3.11 25.83 0.61
N LYS A 34 2.00 26.51 0.30
CA LYS A 34 0.88 25.96 -0.48
C LYS A 34 1.04 26.34 -1.94
N LYS A 35 1.04 25.36 -2.84
CA LYS A 35 1.04 25.60 -4.28
C LYS A 35 -0.28 25.14 -4.88
N GLU A 36 -0.99 26.06 -5.52
CA GLU A 36 -2.16 25.73 -6.34
C GLU A 36 -1.69 25.31 -7.73
N MET A 37 -2.24 24.20 -8.24
CA MET A 37 -2.02 23.71 -9.59
C MET A 37 -3.34 23.28 -10.21
N GLN A 38 -3.47 23.52 -11.52
CA GLN A 38 -4.58 23.02 -12.33
C GLN A 38 -4.07 21.92 -13.23
N ALA A 39 -4.86 20.87 -13.40
CA ALA A 39 -4.58 19.77 -14.30
C ALA A 39 -5.87 19.28 -14.94
N ASP A 40 -5.77 18.80 -16.18
CA ASP A 40 -6.91 18.22 -16.91
C ASP A 40 -7.22 16.80 -16.42
N LEU A 41 -6.23 16.09 -15.88
CA LEU A 41 -6.36 14.75 -15.33
C LEU A 41 -5.51 14.59 -14.06
N ILE A 42 -6.09 13.94 -13.04
CA ILE A 42 -5.40 13.61 -11.79
C ILE A 42 -5.51 12.11 -11.54
N VAL A 43 -4.37 11.46 -11.30
CA VAL A 43 -4.30 10.04 -10.93
C VAL A 43 -3.80 9.93 -9.48
N GLY A 44 -4.65 9.40 -8.59
CA GLY A 44 -4.32 9.24 -7.17
C GLY A 44 -3.51 7.97 -6.90
N CYS A 45 -2.20 8.11 -6.75
CA CYS A 45 -1.26 7.03 -6.39
C CYS A 45 -0.69 7.20 -4.96
N ASP A 46 -1.50 7.74 -4.04
CA ASP A 46 -1.12 8.17 -2.68
C ASP A 46 -1.38 7.11 -1.59
N GLY A 47 -1.63 5.85 -1.99
CA GLY A 47 -1.59 4.68 -1.10
C GLY A 47 -2.79 4.51 -0.16
N THR A 48 -2.54 3.77 0.93
CA THR A 48 -3.55 3.31 1.91
C THR A 48 -4.37 4.45 2.51
N PHE A 49 -3.77 5.60 2.79
CA PHE A 49 -4.44 6.74 3.44
C PHE A 49 -4.68 7.91 2.49
N SER A 50 -4.92 7.59 1.22
CA SER A 50 -5.14 8.51 0.11
C SER A 50 -5.97 9.75 0.48
N ALA A 51 -5.39 10.93 0.25
CA ALA A 51 -6.05 12.22 0.31
C ALA A 51 -7.02 12.38 -0.87
N VAL A 52 -6.62 11.93 -2.07
CA VAL A 52 -7.48 11.96 -3.27
C VAL A 52 -8.77 11.20 -3.01
N ARG A 53 -8.69 9.99 -2.46
CA ARG A 53 -9.86 9.19 -2.09
C ARG A 53 -10.75 9.90 -1.06
N LYS A 54 -10.17 10.58 -0.07
CA LYS A 54 -10.94 11.37 0.91
C LYS A 54 -11.74 12.50 0.27
N HIS A 55 -11.27 13.08 -0.82
CA HIS A 55 -12.04 14.07 -1.58
C HIS A 55 -13.19 13.44 -2.36
N PHE A 56 -12.98 12.28 -2.99
CA PHE A 56 -14.05 11.53 -3.66
C PHE A 56 -15.14 11.05 -2.71
N LEU A 57 -14.80 10.69 -1.46
CA LEU A 57 -15.78 10.32 -0.42
C LEU A 57 -16.82 11.41 -0.13
N ARG A 58 -16.52 12.68 -0.45
CA ARG A 58 -17.44 13.81 -0.25
C ARG A 58 -18.37 14.03 -1.43
N GLN A 59 -18.14 13.36 -2.57
CA GLN A 59 -18.98 13.47 -3.75
C GLN A 59 -20.15 12.48 -3.68
N SER A 60 -21.25 12.79 -4.37
CA SER A 60 -22.39 11.88 -4.48
C SER A 60 -22.04 10.64 -5.31
N HIS A 61 -22.78 9.55 -5.09
CA HIS A 61 -22.65 8.29 -5.84
C HIS A 61 -21.27 7.61 -5.75
N PHE A 62 -20.56 7.77 -4.63
CA PHE A 62 -19.30 7.07 -4.37
C PHE A 62 -19.46 6.02 -3.26
N ASN A 63 -19.20 4.75 -3.58
CA ASN A 63 -19.21 3.66 -2.60
C ASN A 63 -17.82 3.43 -2.01
N TYR A 64 -17.74 3.29 -0.69
CA TYR A 64 -16.49 3.03 0.04
C TYR A 64 -16.73 2.09 1.21
N SER A 65 -15.76 1.21 1.46
CA SER A 65 -15.71 0.37 2.67
C SER A 65 -14.27 0.32 3.17
N GLN A 66 -14.12 0.34 4.49
CA GLN A 66 -12.84 0.18 5.16
C GLN A 66 -13.04 -0.70 6.39
N THR A 67 -12.29 -1.78 6.45
CA THR A 67 -12.32 -2.72 7.57
C THR A 67 -10.90 -2.96 8.05
N TYR A 68 -10.68 -2.69 9.33
CA TYR A 68 -9.42 -3.03 9.98
C TYR A 68 -9.47 -4.49 10.42
N ILE A 69 -8.43 -5.24 10.08
CA ILE A 69 -8.25 -6.60 10.56
C ILE A 69 -7.69 -6.55 11.99
N PRO A 70 -8.05 -7.50 12.87
CA PRO A 70 -7.52 -7.55 14.23
C PRO A 70 -6.07 -8.06 14.27
N HIS A 71 -5.41 -8.24 13.13
CA HIS A 71 -4.04 -8.77 13.06
C HIS A 71 -3.08 -7.62 12.77
N GLY A 72 -2.05 -7.49 13.61
CA GLY A 72 -0.89 -6.66 13.36
C GLY A 72 0.22 -7.46 12.69
N TYR A 73 1.17 -6.77 12.07
CA TYR A 73 2.42 -7.38 11.63
C TYR A 73 3.61 -6.60 12.21
N MET A 74 4.70 -7.31 12.51
CA MET A 74 6.00 -6.72 12.84
C MET A 74 7.08 -7.34 11.97
N GLU A 75 8.01 -6.49 11.53
CA GLU A 75 9.20 -6.91 10.81
C GLU A 75 10.32 -7.21 11.81
N LEU A 76 10.85 -8.42 11.73
CA LEU A 76 11.96 -8.91 12.52
C LEU A 76 13.10 -9.26 11.59
N THR A 77 14.33 -9.05 12.04
CA THR A 77 15.52 -9.25 11.23
C THR A 77 16.34 -10.39 11.81
N MET A 78 16.57 -11.44 11.02
CA MET A 78 17.40 -12.58 11.42
C MET A 78 18.79 -12.45 10.81
N PRO A 79 19.87 -12.51 11.63
CA PRO A 79 21.24 -12.40 11.15
C PRO A 79 21.69 -13.68 10.41
N PRO A 80 22.70 -13.58 9.52
CA PRO A 80 23.29 -14.75 8.88
C PRO A 80 24.06 -15.62 9.89
N LYS A 81 24.28 -16.90 9.55
CA LYS A 81 25.09 -17.83 10.35
C LYS A 81 26.41 -18.08 9.63
N GLU A 82 27.53 -17.73 10.25
CA GLU A 82 28.88 -18.06 9.72
C GLU A 82 29.05 -17.71 8.22
N GLU A 83 28.58 -16.51 7.83
CA GLU A 83 28.57 -15.97 6.45
C GLU A 83 27.60 -16.64 5.46
N ASP A 84 26.81 -17.62 5.90
CA ASP A 84 25.75 -18.26 5.12
C ASP A 84 24.35 -17.86 5.61
N PHE A 85 23.32 -18.18 4.81
CA PHE A 85 21.93 -17.96 5.20
C PHE A 85 21.58 -18.82 6.42
N ALA A 86 20.87 -18.22 7.39
CA ALA A 86 20.36 -18.96 8.55
C ALA A 86 19.28 -20.00 8.18
N VAL A 87 18.67 -19.85 7.01
CA VAL A 87 17.63 -20.71 6.44
C VAL A 87 17.86 -20.87 4.94
N GLU A 88 17.29 -21.91 4.33
CA GLU A 88 17.47 -22.20 2.90
C GLU A 88 17.01 -21.00 2.00
N PRO A 89 17.88 -20.42 1.17
CA PRO A 89 17.66 -19.12 0.51
C PRO A 89 16.68 -19.12 -0.66
N ASN A 90 16.19 -20.28 -1.09
CA ASN A 90 15.34 -20.41 -2.28
C ASN A 90 13.91 -20.81 -1.94
N TYR A 91 13.50 -20.67 -0.67
CA TYR A 91 12.16 -21.04 -0.21
C TYR A 91 11.50 -19.91 0.55
N LEU A 92 10.16 -19.88 0.45
CA LEU A 92 9.32 -19.10 1.34
C LEU A 92 9.12 -19.90 2.63
N HIS A 93 9.72 -19.45 3.72
CA HIS A 93 9.56 -20.12 5.01
C HIS A 93 8.30 -19.63 5.69
N ILE A 94 7.41 -20.55 6.04
CA ILE A 94 6.15 -20.26 6.72
C ILE A 94 6.10 -21.10 8.00
N TRP A 95 5.95 -20.44 9.14
CA TRP A 95 5.70 -21.09 10.43
C TRP A 95 4.27 -20.75 10.89
N PRO A 96 3.27 -21.59 10.52
CA PRO A 96 1.91 -21.39 10.97
C PRO A 96 1.77 -21.79 12.44
N ARG A 97 1.15 -20.93 13.24
CA ARG A 97 0.56 -21.27 14.54
C ARG A 97 -0.90 -20.84 14.53
N ASN A 98 -1.67 -21.27 15.51
CA ASN A 98 -3.11 -21.00 15.56
C ASN A 98 -3.40 -19.49 15.67
N THR A 99 -2.67 -18.77 16.53
CA THR A 99 -2.93 -17.37 16.87
C THR A 99 -1.99 -16.37 16.20
N PHE A 100 -0.87 -16.84 15.63
CA PHE A 100 0.09 -16.03 14.91
C PHE A 100 0.76 -16.84 13.79
N MET A 101 1.32 -16.16 12.80
CA MET A 101 2.04 -16.77 11.69
C MET A 101 3.34 -16.00 11.49
N MET A 102 4.45 -16.70 11.28
CA MET A 102 5.69 -16.08 10.84
C MET A 102 5.95 -16.46 9.39
N ILE A 103 6.34 -15.48 8.57
CA ILE A 103 6.77 -15.68 7.18
C ILE A 103 8.14 -15.06 7.03
N ALA A 104 9.10 -15.77 6.42
CA ALA A 104 10.40 -15.19 6.13
C ALA A 104 10.70 -15.22 4.63
N LEU A 105 11.19 -14.09 4.11
CA LEU A 105 11.61 -13.94 2.73
C LEU A 105 13.13 -13.76 2.67
N PRO A 106 13.85 -14.65 1.97
CA PRO A 106 15.28 -14.51 1.77
C PRO A 106 15.57 -13.26 0.94
N ASN A 107 16.59 -12.50 1.36
CA ASN A 107 17.07 -11.36 0.59
C ASN A 107 17.99 -11.85 -0.56
N LEU A 108 17.92 -11.18 -1.72
CA LEU A 108 18.62 -11.59 -2.95
C LEU A 108 20.13 -11.29 -2.93
N VAL A 109 20.62 -10.49 -1.98
CA VAL A 109 22.01 -10.03 -1.96
C VAL A 109 22.87 -10.90 -1.03
N ARG A 110 23.61 -11.84 -1.62
CA ARG A 110 24.64 -12.67 -0.95
C ARG A 110 25.85 -11.81 -0.55
N SER A 111 25.70 -11.01 0.50
CA SER A 111 26.77 -10.21 1.10
C SER A 111 26.71 -10.35 2.62
N CYS A 112 27.84 -10.20 3.32
CA CYS A 112 28.04 -10.43 4.77
C CYS A 112 27.05 -9.70 5.72
N ASN A 113 26.15 -8.87 5.20
CA ASN A 113 25.05 -8.19 5.90
C ASN A 113 23.68 -8.84 5.60
N ASN A 114 23.63 -10.15 5.35
CA ASN A 114 22.43 -10.80 4.85
C ASN A 114 21.37 -11.00 5.94
N PHE A 115 20.52 -10.01 6.07
CA PHE A 115 19.39 -10.01 6.98
C PHE A 115 18.17 -10.68 6.32
N LEU A 116 17.64 -11.72 6.94
CA LEU A 116 16.35 -12.30 6.58
C LEU A 116 15.24 -11.50 7.26
N CYS A 117 14.32 -10.94 6.48
CA CYS A 117 13.14 -10.25 7.02
C CYS A 117 12.06 -11.29 7.33
N CYS A 118 11.73 -11.42 8.60
CA CYS A 118 10.64 -12.23 9.13
C CYS A 118 9.46 -11.31 9.45
N LEU A 119 8.32 -11.55 8.82
CA LEU A 119 7.05 -10.94 9.16
C LEU A 119 6.35 -11.80 10.21
N LEU A 120 6.17 -11.27 11.43
CA LEU A 120 5.32 -11.88 12.44
C LEU A 120 3.93 -11.24 12.36
N CYS A 121 2.95 -11.99 11.87
CA CYS A 121 1.54 -11.63 11.89
C CYS A 121 0.88 -12.21 13.16
N TYR A 122 0.38 -11.37 14.07
CA TYR A 122 -0.29 -11.82 15.29
C TYR A 122 -1.59 -11.05 15.53
N ILE A 123 -2.51 -11.62 16.30
CA ILE A 123 -3.75 -10.97 16.72
C ILE A 123 -3.39 -9.92 17.79
N VAL A 124 -3.69 -8.64 17.51
CA VAL A 124 -3.57 -7.53 18.49
C VAL A 124 -4.85 -7.45 19.30
#